data_AF-A0A0A9WRZ5-F1
#
_entry.id   AF-A0A0A9WRZ5-F1
#
_cell.length_a   1.000
_cell.length_b   1.000
_cell.length_c   1.000
_cell.angle_alpha   90.00
_cell.angle_beta   90.00
_cell.angle_gamma   90.00
#
_symmetry.space_group_name_H-M   'P 1'
#
loop_
_entity.id
_entity.type
_entity.pdbx_description
1 polymer ?
#
loop_
_entity_poly.entity_id
_entity_poly.type
_entity_poly.pdbx_seq_one_letter_code
_entity_poly.pdbx_strand_id
1 'polypeptide(L)'
;MMSRDQQGCRLLQAVLHSEVFGSDIAMLGDFVHHSNNSNEAKIRNNNDNAIVVDDHAVRFTSSLPVQRILNAIEPVLHEVMSDAYGNFLVQKLFEVAPRAERLRLFASPSLQQNLCHVAASPHGTFAVQRLIETLRNEQEEYVVFAALQHNLLQLLTNVNGGHVLYKMMSFIKQRYLTTSNQTNSSVHCGTSATLSPSNVR
;
A
#
# COMPACT_ATOMS: atom_id res chain seq x y z
N MET A 1 -3.70 -18.35 15.15
CA MET A 1 -2.99 -19.65 15.10
C MET A 1 -2.94 -20.28 13.68
N MET A 2 -3.41 -19.61 12.62
CA MET A 2 -3.38 -20.14 11.23
C MET A 2 -2.31 -19.47 10.34
N SER A 3 -1.43 -18.63 10.88
CA SER A 3 -0.47 -17.83 10.11
C SER A 3 0.90 -18.52 9.89
N ARG A 4 1.07 -19.79 10.29
CA ARG A 4 2.39 -20.45 10.35
C ARG A 4 2.69 -21.43 9.21
N ASP A 5 1.73 -21.70 8.33
CA ASP A 5 1.93 -22.53 7.15
C ASP A 5 1.38 -21.86 5.88
N GLN A 6 1.89 -22.30 4.74
CA GLN A 6 1.57 -21.73 3.43
C GLN A 6 0.05 -21.77 3.12
N GLN A 7 -0.63 -22.80 3.60
CA GLN A 7 -2.05 -23.03 3.32
C GLN A 7 -2.92 -22.07 4.15
N GLY A 8 -2.58 -21.87 5.42
CA GLY A 8 -3.25 -20.92 6.29
C GLY A 8 -3.09 -19.46 5.84
N CYS A 9 -1.91 -19.06 5.36
CA CYS A 9 -1.74 -17.72 4.79
C CYS A 9 -2.52 -17.52 3.49
N ARG A 10 -2.55 -18.53 2.61
CA ARG A 10 -3.37 -18.50 1.39
C ARG A 10 -4.86 -18.45 1.71
N LEU A 11 -5.32 -19.21 2.70
CA LEU A 11 -6.71 -19.20 3.15
C LEU A 11 -7.08 -17.82 3.72
N LEU A 12 -6.23 -17.23 4.55
CA LEU A 12 -6.47 -15.89 5.09
C LEU A 12 -6.47 -14.84 3.96
N GLN A 13 -5.57 -14.96 2.99
CA GLN A 13 -5.56 -14.08 1.82
C GLN A 13 -6.82 -14.24 0.96
N ALA A 14 -7.32 -15.47 0.78
CA ALA A 14 -8.55 -15.77 0.06
C ALA A 14 -9.78 -15.22 0.80
N VAL A 15 -9.85 -15.38 2.13
CA VAL A 15 -10.91 -14.80 2.98
C VAL A 15 -10.90 -13.27 2.86
N LEU A 16 -9.72 -12.64 2.95
CA LEU A 16 -9.62 -11.20 2.72
C LEU A 16 -10.08 -10.81 1.31
N HIS A 17 -9.79 -11.62 0.30
CA HIS A 17 -10.21 -11.35 -1.07
C HIS A 17 -11.73 -11.49 -1.26
N SER A 18 -12.34 -12.56 -0.76
CA SER A 18 -13.77 -12.83 -0.93
C SER A 18 -14.64 -11.79 -0.21
N GLU A 19 -14.29 -11.45 1.02
CA GLU A 19 -15.02 -10.48 1.85
C GLU A 19 -15.01 -9.07 1.25
N VAL A 20 -13.90 -8.72 0.61
CA VAL A 20 -13.61 -7.35 0.18
C VAL A 20 -14.00 -7.12 -1.28
N PHE A 21 -13.82 -8.12 -2.15
CA PHE A 21 -14.12 -8.04 -3.59
C PHE A 21 -15.42 -8.77 -4.00
N GLY A 22 -16.16 -9.35 -3.05
CA GLY A 22 -17.48 -9.94 -3.31
C GLY A 22 -17.45 -11.20 -4.18
N SER A 23 -16.39 -12.01 -4.07
CA SER A 23 -16.27 -13.28 -4.80
C SER A 23 -17.00 -14.42 -4.06
N ASP A 24 -17.77 -15.25 -4.77
CA ASP A 24 -18.51 -16.37 -4.19
C ASP A 24 -17.58 -17.35 -3.42
N ILE A 25 -17.98 -17.70 -2.20
CA ILE A 25 -17.29 -18.63 -1.28
C ILE A 25 -17.10 -20.04 -1.90
N ALA A 26 -17.85 -20.38 -2.97
CA ALA A 26 -17.71 -21.65 -3.69
C ALA A 26 -16.31 -21.87 -4.32
N MET A 27 -15.57 -20.81 -4.63
CA MET A 27 -14.20 -20.90 -5.18
C MET A 27 -13.12 -21.26 -4.15
N LEU A 28 -13.43 -21.27 -2.84
CA LEU A 28 -12.50 -21.75 -1.81
C LEU A 28 -12.22 -23.26 -1.91
N GLY A 29 -13.10 -24.02 -2.57
CA GLY A 29 -12.92 -25.45 -2.82
C GLY A 29 -11.80 -25.77 -3.82
N ASP A 30 -11.55 -24.87 -4.78
CA ASP A 30 -10.57 -25.07 -5.86
C ASP A 30 -9.16 -24.54 -5.51
N PHE A 31 -9.03 -23.85 -4.38
CA PHE A 31 -7.80 -23.17 -3.96
C PHE A 31 -6.64 -24.09 -3.54
N VAL A 32 -6.89 -25.40 -3.44
CA VAL A 32 -5.83 -26.39 -3.17
C VAL A 32 -4.91 -26.58 -4.37
N HIS A 33 -5.32 -26.22 -5.61
CA HIS A 33 -4.61 -26.77 -6.77
C HIS A 33 -3.81 -25.85 -7.69
N HIS A 34 -3.94 -24.51 -7.74
CA HIS A 34 -3.17 -23.74 -8.72
C HIS A 34 -2.60 -22.42 -8.20
N SER A 35 -1.27 -22.36 -8.19
CA SER A 35 -0.47 -21.14 -8.07
C SER A 35 -0.36 -20.44 -9.43
N ASN A 36 -0.28 -19.11 -9.35
CA ASN A 36 0.24 -18.15 -10.34
C ASN A 36 -0.74 -17.53 -11.34
N ASN A 37 -0.62 -16.19 -11.36
CA ASN A 37 -0.83 -15.25 -12.46
C ASN A 37 -2.20 -14.56 -12.53
N SER A 38 -2.28 -13.32 -12.03
CA SER A 38 -3.17 -12.30 -12.62
C SER A 38 -2.67 -10.89 -12.31
N ASN A 39 -2.12 -10.24 -13.33
CA ASN A 39 -2.08 -8.80 -13.47
C ASN A 39 -3.52 -8.30 -13.71
N GLU A 40 -4.21 -7.81 -12.69
CA GLU A 40 -5.48 -7.06 -12.84
C GLU A 40 -5.52 -6.03 -11.67
N ALA A 41 -5.74 -4.74 -11.82
CA ALA A 41 -6.19 -3.91 -12.92
C ALA A 41 -5.53 -2.52 -12.83
N LYS A 42 -5.14 -1.98 -13.97
CA LYS A 42 -4.69 -0.60 -14.14
C LYS A 42 -5.83 0.18 -14.79
N ILE A 43 -6.67 0.85 -14.01
CA ILE A 43 -7.52 1.95 -14.50
C ILE A 43 -7.47 3.09 -13.47
N ARG A 44 -6.82 4.18 -13.85
CA ARG A 44 -7.00 5.52 -13.25
C ARG A 44 -8.22 6.16 -13.92
N ASN A 45 -9.01 6.92 -13.17
CA ASN A 45 -9.50 8.19 -13.70
C ASN A 45 -9.55 9.28 -12.63
N ASN A 46 -9.27 10.49 -13.09
CA ASN A 46 -9.15 11.72 -12.31
C ASN A 46 -10.52 12.35 -12.06
N ASN A 47 -10.58 13.15 -10.99
CA ASN A 47 -11.68 14.01 -10.55
C ASN A 47 -12.91 13.28 -9.99
N ASP A 48 -12.94 13.13 -8.67
CA ASP A 48 -14.15 13.37 -7.87
C ASP A 48 -13.76 13.71 -6.43
N ASN A 49 -14.01 14.96 -6.05
CA ASN A 49 -13.92 15.45 -4.68
C ASN A 49 -15.23 15.13 -3.94
N ALA A 50 -15.73 13.90 -4.08
CA ALA A 50 -16.98 13.44 -3.49
C ALA A 50 -16.69 12.34 -2.47
N ILE A 51 -17.25 12.54 -1.27
CA ILE A 51 -17.23 11.61 -0.14
C ILE A 51 -18.08 10.39 -0.52
N VAL A 52 -17.52 9.50 -1.34
CA VAL A 52 -17.95 8.12 -1.42
C VAL A 52 -16.95 7.38 -0.56
N VAL A 53 -17.35 7.02 0.66
CA VAL A 53 -16.60 6.02 1.41
C VAL A 53 -16.66 4.77 0.55
N ASP A 54 -15.57 4.47 -0.15
CA ASP A 54 -15.45 3.42 -1.16
C ASP A 54 -16.18 2.16 -0.65
N ASP A 55 -17.12 1.57 -1.42
CA ASP A 55 -17.96 0.43 -0.97
C ASP A 55 -17.08 -0.71 -0.39
N HIS A 56 -15.91 -0.86 -0.98
CA HIS A 56 -14.83 -1.74 -0.54
C HIS A 56 -14.27 -1.39 0.86
N ALA A 57 -14.07 -0.11 1.17
CA ALA A 57 -13.65 0.34 2.51
C ALA A 57 -14.72 0.06 3.58
N VAL A 58 -16.00 0.20 3.22
CA VAL A 58 -17.12 -0.13 4.11
C VAL A 58 -17.16 -1.63 4.39
N ARG A 59 -17.05 -2.48 3.36
CA ARG A 59 -16.97 -3.95 3.52
C ARG A 59 -15.76 -4.38 4.34
N PHE A 60 -14.59 -3.80 4.06
CA PHE A 60 -13.37 -4.08 4.81
C PHE A 60 -13.52 -3.76 6.29
N THR A 61 -14.01 -2.56 6.61
CA THR A 61 -14.16 -2.11 8.00
C THR A 61 -15.27 -2.86 8.74
N SER A 62 -16.31 -3.31 8.05
CA SER A 62 -17.45 -4.04 8.62
C SER A 62 -17.22 -5.55 8.74
N SER A 63 -16.22 -6.11 8.07
CA SER A 63 -15.96 -7.56 8.08
C SER A 63 -15.33 -8.00 9.41
N LEU A 64 -16.10 -8.76 10.20
CA LEU A 64 -15.64 -9.31 11.47
C LEU A 64 -14.39 -10.20 11.34
N PRO A 65 -14.25 -11.07 10.32
CA PRO A 65 -13.01 -11.80 10.06
C PRO A 65 -11.80 -10.88 9.84
N VAL A 66 -11.94 -9.84 9.00
CA VAL A 66 -10.87 -8.87 8.71
C VAL A 66 -10.44 -8.17 9.99
N GLN A 67 -11.38 -7.66 10.78
CA GLN A 67 -11.10 -6.97 12.03
C GLN A 67 -10.40 -7.87 13.06
N ARG A 68 -10.80 -9.15 13.15
CA ARG A 68 -10.11 -10.13 14.00
C ARG A 68 -8.66 -10.37 13.57
N ILE A 69 -8.42 -10.47 12.26
CA ILE A 69 -7.06 -10.62 11.72
C ILE A 69 -6.22 -9.39 12.07
N LEU A 70 -6.72 -8.18 11.79
CA LEU A 70 -6.01 -6.92 12.09
C LEU A 70 -5.63 -6.80 13.56
N ASN A 71 -6.60 -7.01 14.46
CA ASN A 71 -6.38 -6.94 15.90
C ASN A 71 -5.38 -8.00 16.39
N ALA A 72 -5.37 -9.18 15.77
CA ALA A 72 -4.45 -10.25 16.13
C ALA A 72 -3.02 -10.00 15.64
N ILE A 73 -2.84 -9.38 14.46
CA ILE A 73 -1.51 -9.17 13.88
C ILE A 73 -0.86 -7.85 14.30
N GLU A 74 -1.63 -6.80 14.59
CA GLU A 74 -1.08 -5.46 14.92
C GLU A 74 0.03 -5.48 15.98
N PRO A 75 -0.10 -6.16 17.14
CA PRO A 75 0.96 -6.17 18.16
C PRO A 75 2.22 -6.90 17.72
N VAL A 76 2.13 -7.79 16.73
CA VAL A 76 3.21 -8.65 16.23
C VAL A 76 3.48 -8.41 14.73
N LEU A 77 3.08 -7.25 14.21
CA LEU A 77 3.05 -6.99 12.77
C LEU A 77 4.42 -7.17 12.13
N HIS A 78 5.47 -6.75 12.83
CA HIS A 78 6.85 -6.88 12.38
C HIS A 78 7.31 -8.34 12.23
N GLU A 79 6.87 -9.23 13.13
CA GLU A 79 7.14 -10.67 13.05
C GLU A 79 6.40 -11.28 11.87
N VAL A 80 5.12 -10.95 11.70
CA VAL A 80 4.29 -11.45 10.60
C VAL A 80 4.84 -10.99 9.24
N MET A 81 5.31 -9.74 9.14
CA MET A 81 5.98 -9.24 7.94
C MET A 81 7.29 -9.98 7.64
N SER A 82 8.01 -10.42 8.67
CA SER A 82 9.29 -11.11 8.52
C SER A 82 9.15 -12.62 8.33
N ASP A 83 7.94 -13.17 8.49
CA ASP A 83 7.63 -14.58 8.32
C ASP A 83 7.62 -14.99 6.85
N ALA A 84 8.05 -16.23 6.58
CA ALA A 84 8.16 -16.79 5.22
C ALA A 84 6.82 -16.82 4.46
N TYR A 85 5.69 -16.85 5.17
CA TYR A 85 4.35 -16.88 4.59
C TYR A 85 3.50 -15.67 5.01
N GLY A 86 3.62 -15.23 6.27
CA GLY A 86 2.89 -14.09 6.82
C GLY A 86 3.11 -12.80 6.03
N ASN A 87 4.28 -12.64 5.41
CA ASN A 87 4.58 -11.47 4.58
C ASN A 87 3.58 -11.29 3.42
N PHE A 88 3.07 -12.37 2.83
CA PHE A 88 2.09 -12.28 1.73
C PHE A 88 0.73 -11.77 2.20
N LEU A 89 0.30 -12.20 3.39
CA LEU A 89 -0.91 -11.70 4.03
C LEU A 89 -0.82 -10.19 4.23
N VAL A 90 0.30 -9.71 4.78
CA VAL A 90 0.50 -8.27 5.05
C VAL A 90 0.60 -7.45 3.77
N GLN A 91 1.27 -7.98 2.74
CA GLN A 91 1.29 -7.37 1.40
C GLN A 91 -0.14 -7.16 0.87
N LYS A 92 -1.00 -8.19 0.97
CA LYS A 92 -2.38 -8.06 0.51
C LYS A 92 -3.18 -7.08 1.36
N LEU A 93 -2.99 -7.10 2.68
CA LEU A 93 -3.65 -6.13 3.58
C LEU A 93 -3.31 -4.68 3.21
N PHE A 94 -2.05 -4.36 2.88
CA PHE A 94 -1.68 -2.99 2.51
C PHE A 94 -2.29 -2.52 1.18
N GLU A 95 -2.58 -3.45 0.25
CA GLU A 95 -3.29 -3.12 -0.99
C GLU A 95 -4.74 -2.75 -0.74
N VAL A 96 -5.42 -3.48 0.14
CA VAL A 96 -6.89 -3.44 0.27
C VAL A 96 -7.38 -2.62 1.47
N ALA A 97 -6.55 -2.46 2.50
CA ALA A 97 -6.97 -1.73 3.69
C ALA A 97 -7.25 -0.24 3.38
N PRO A 98 -8.30 0.34 3.96
CA PRO A 98 -8.59 1.76 3.85
C PRO A 98 -7.57 2.58 4.63
N ARG A 99 -7.51 3.89 4.32
CA ARG A 99 -6.52 4.81 4.89
C ARG A 99 -6.45 4.76 6.42
N ALA A 100 -7.59 4.70 7.11
CA ALA A 100 -7.64 4.70 8.57
C ALA A 100 -6.91 3.48 9.17
N GLU A 101 -7.21 2.28 8.69
CA GLU A 101 -6.58 1.03 9.16
C GLU A 101 -5.10 0.98 8.76
N ARG A 102 -4.75 1.46 7.56
CA ARG A 102 -3.36 1.55 7.14
C ARG A 102 -2.53 2.46 8.05
N LEU A 103 -3.02 3.68 8.32
CA LEU A 103 -2.33 4.61 9.21
C LEU A 103 -2.21 4.05 10.63
N ARG A 104 -3.24 3.37 11.13
CA ARG A 104 -3.18 2.66 12.42
C ARG A 104 -2.05 1.62 12.44
N LEU A 105 -2.00 0.73 11.44
CA LEU A 105 -0.94 -0.28 11.34
C LEU A 105 0.45 0.36 11.18
N PHE A 106 0.57 1.39 10.35
CA PHE A 106 1.83 2.07 10.09
C PHE A 106 2.36 2.78 11.33
N ALA A 107 1.48 3.43 12.09
CA ALA A 107 1.83 4.13 13.32
C ALA A 107 1.96 3.21 14.55
N SER A 108 1.66 1.92 14.41
CA SER A 108 1.75 0.97 15.53
C SER A 108 3.19 0.89 16.09
N PRO A 109 3.37 0.75 17.42
CA PRO A 109 4.70 0.59 18.01
C PRO A 109 5.46 -0.59 17.43
N SER A 110 4.75 -1.69 17.13
CA SER A 110 5.32 -2.87 16.49
C SER A 110 6.07 -2.51 15.21
N LEU A 111 5.48 -1.66 14.35
CA LEU A 111 6.11 -1.33 13.08
C LEU A 111 7.13 -0.20 13.22
N GLN A 112 6.77 0.88 13.92
CA GLN A 112 7.62 2.07 14.07
C GLN A 112 9.00 1.77 14.66
N GLN A 113 9.08 0.80 15.58
CA GLN A 113 10.35 0.42 16.23
C GLN A 113 11.16 -0.61 15.43
N ASN A 114 10.52 -1.39 14.54
CA ASN A 114 11.14 -2.55 13.92
C ASN A 114 11.25 -2.49 12.39
N LEU A 115 10.71 -1.45 11.73
CA LEU A 115 10.60 -1.43 10.27
C LEU A 115 11.95 -1.59 9.55
N CYS A 116 13.03 -1.01 10.07
CA CYS A 116 14.39 -1.23 9.51
C CYS A 116 14.85 -2.68 9.62
N HIS A 117 14.51 -3.35 10.73
CA HIS A 117 14.82 -4.78 10.92
C HIS A 117 14.02 -5.66 9.96
N VAL A 118 12.73 -5.36 9.80
CA VAL A 118 11.86 -6.06 8.84
C VAL A 118 12.38 -5.86 7.40
N ALA A 119 12.78 -4.64 7.03
CA ALA A 119 13.34 -4.35 5.72
C ALA A 119 14.64 -5.12 5.42
N ALA A 120 15.43 -5.43 6.45
CA ALA A 120 16.66 -6.22 6.34
C ALA A 120 16.42 -7.74 6.36
N SER A 121 15.18 -8.21 6.60
CA SER A 121 14.82 -9.63 6.60
C SER A 121 14.68 -10.18 5.17
N PRO A 122 15.07 -11.45 4.92
CA PRO A 122 14.88 -12.12 3.62
C PRO A 122 13.43 -12.15 3.13
N HIS A 123 12.45 -12.19 4.03
CA HIS A 123 11.02 -12.16 3.67
C HIS A 123 10.41 -10.79 3.88
N GLY A 124 10.82 -10.09 4.94
CA GLY A 124 10.28 -8.77 5.28
C GLY A 124 10.55 -7.70 4.23
N THR A 125 11.66 -7.79 3.49
CA THR A 125 11.98 -6.84 2.40
C THR A 125 10.87 -6.75 1.36
N PHE A 126 10.20 -7.86 1.02
CA PHE A 126 9.10 -7.85 0.05
C PHE A 126 7.86 -7.12 0.59
N ALA A 127 7.54 -7.34 1.87
CA ALA A 127 6.43 -6.66 2.52
C ALA A 127 6.68 -5.14 2.64
N VAL A 128 7.90 -4.72 2.97
CA VAL A 128 8.25 -3.29 3.05
C VAL A 128 8.27 -2.64 1.66
N GLN A 129 8.79 -3.32 0.64
CA GLN A 129 8.73 -2.80 -0.73
C GLN A 129 7.28 -2.60 -1.20
N ARG A 130 6.39 -3.57 -0.95
CA ARG A 130 4.96 -3.44 -1.27
C ARG A 130 4.28 -2.34 -0.45
N LEU A 131 4.64 -2.19 0.82
CA LEU A 131 4.16 -1.08 1.65
C LEU A 131 4.51 0.27 1.00
N ILE A 132 5.76 0.44 0.53
CA ILE A 132 6.19 1.68 -0.16
C ILE A 132 5.43 1.88 -1.47
N GLU A 133 5.26 0.83 -2.27
CA GLU A 133 4.53 0.87 -3.55
C GLU A 133 3.07 1.29 -3.41
N THR A 134 2.48 1.03 -2.25
CA THR A 134 1.06 1.28 -1.99
C THR A 134 0.79 2.58 -1.24
N LEU A 135 1.81 3.38 -0.88
CA LEU A 135 1.61 4.67 -0.20
C LEU A 135 0.72 5.61 -1.03
N ARG A 136 -0.34 6.14 -0.42
CA ARG A 136 -1.38 6.91 -1.13
C ARG A 136 -1.31 8.42 -0.90
N ASN A 137 -0.71 8.86 0.20
CA ASN A 137 -0.74 10.26 0.62
C ASN A 137 0.48 10.61 1.48
N GLU A 138 0.74 11.91 1.61
CA GLU A 138 1.91 12.45 2.32
C GLU A 138 1.97 12.03 3.79
N GLN A 139 0.82 11.79 4.44
CA GLN A 139 0.78 11.33 5.83
C GLN A 139 1.29 9.89 5.95
N GLU A 140 0.86 9.00 5.06
CA GLU A 140 1.39 7.63 5.01
C GLU A 140 2.89 7.64 4.66
N GLU A 141 3.29 8.46 3.68
CA GLU A 141 4.70 8.63 3.30
C GLU A 141 5.55 9.07 4.50
N TYR A 142 5.09 10.10 5.23
CA TYR A 142 5.78 10.61 6.40
C TYR A 142 5.95 9.55 7.48
N VAL A 143 4.88 8.87 7.89
CA VAL A 143 4.91 7.87 8.98
C VAL A 143 5.85 6.71 8.64
N VAL A 144 5.89 6.29 7.38
CA VAL A 144 6.70 5.17 6.92
C VAL A 144 8.16 5.54 6.75
N PHE A 145 8.44 6.66 6.09
CA PHE A 145 9.82 7.12 5.90
C PHE A 145 10.45 7.55 7.22
N ALA A 146 9.64 8.07 8.16
CA ALA A 146 10.09 8.38 9.50
C ALA A 146 10.54 7.14 10.30
N ALA A 147 9.91 5.98 10.08
CA ALA A 147 10.38 4.73 10.68
C ALA A 147 11.62 4.17 9.97
N LEU A 148 11.71 4.28 8.64
CA LEU A 148 12.87 3.79 7.88
C LEU A 148 14.14 4.61 8.11
N GLN A 149 14.04 5.89 8.47
CA GLN A 149 15.20 6.73 8.81
C GLN A 149 15.87 6.35 10.13
N HIS A 150 15.21 5.58 11.01
CA HIS A 150 15.76 5.23 12.33
C HIS A 150 17.09 4.47 12.25
N ASN A 151 17.31 3.69 11.19
CA ASN A 151 18.56 2.97 10.98
C ASN A 151 18.92 2.83 9.50
N LEU A 152 19.20 3.96 8.83
CA LEU A 152 19.62 3.96 7.43
C LEU A 152 20.91 3.19 7.17
N LEU A 153 21.83 3.16 8.13
CA LEU A 153 23.10 2.43 7.98
C LEU A 153 22.83 0.93 7.83
N GLN A 154 21.97 0.34 8.67
CA GLN A 154 21.55 -1.05 8.54
C GLN A 154 20.96 -1.34 7.16
N LEU A 155 20.11 -0.45 6.65
CA LEU A 155 19.51 -0.63 5.34
C LEU A 155 20.56 -0.54 4.22
N LEU A 156 21.52 0.36 4.33
CA LEU A 156 22.56 0.58 3.32
C LEU A 156 23.54 -0.59 3.24
N THR A 157 23.89 -1.20 4.39
CA THR A 157 24.89 -2.29 4.46
C THR A 157 24.29 -3.68 4.30
N ASN A 158 22.96 -3.82 4.30
CA ASN A 158 22.28 -5.11 4.18
C ASN A 158 21.78 -5.34 2.75
N VAL A 159 21.95 -6.55 2.21
CA VAL A 159 21.51 -6.91 0.85
C VAL A 159 20.00 -6.70 0.66
N ASN A 160 19.17 -7.13 1.61
CA ASN A 160 17.72 -6.97 1.57
C ASN A 160 17.29 -5.52 1.81
N GLY A 161 17.98 -4.84 2.75
CA GLY A 161 17.74 -3.43 3.07
C GLY A 161 18.04 -2.50 1.90
N GLY A 162 19.06 -2.80 1.11
CA GLY A 162 19.42 -2.04 -0.09
C GLY A 162 18.29 -2.01 -1.13
N HIS A 163 17.57 -3.12 -1.30
CA HIS A 163 16.39 -3.16 -2.18
C HIS A 163 15.27 -2.23 -1.69
N VAL A 164 15.05 -2.14 -0.38
CA VAL A 164 14.07 -1.22 0.22
C VAL A 164 14.48 0.24 0.00
N LEU A 165 15.76 0.58 0.20
CA LEU A 165 16.25 1.94 -0.07
C LEU A 165 16.10 2.31 -1.55
N TYR A 166 16.42 1.40 -2.46
CA TYR A 166 16.22 1.61 -3.88
C TYR A 166 14.75 1.86 -4.23
N LYS A 167 13.83 1.08 -3.63
CA LYS A 167 12.39 1.26 -3.79
C LYS A 167 11.93 2.63 -3.28
N MET A 168 12.39 3.03 -2.09
CA MET A 168 12.10 4.33 -1.49
C MET A 168 12.56 5.49 -2.40
N MET A 169 13.80 5.44 -2.89
CA MET A 169 14.33 6.47 -3.81
C MET A 169 13.56 6.52 -5.12
N SER A 170 13.18 5.36 -5.66
CA SER A 170 12.38 5.28 -6.89
C SER A 170 10.99 5.89 -6.70
N PHE A 171 10.34 5.63 -5.57
CA PHE A 171 9.06 6.21 -5.21
C PHE A 171 9.15 7.74 -5.10
N ILE A 172 10.13 8.26 -4.36
CA ILE A 172 10.35 9.72 -4.20
C ILE A 172 10.58 10.38 -5.56
N LYS A 173 11.41 9.78 -6.42
CA LYS A 173 11.67 10.27 -7.78
C LYS A 173 10.37 10.36 -8.60
N GLN A 174 9.55 9.31 -8.57
CA GLN A 174 8.27 9.29 -9.31
C GLN A 174 7.31 10.37 -8.79
N ARG A 175 7.24 10.56 -7.47
CA ARG A 175 6.39 11.58 -6.83
C ARG A 175 6.82 13.00 -7.21
N TYR A 176 8.12 13.27 -7.21
CA TYR A 176 8.68 14.55 -7.64
C TYR A 176 8.35 14.86 -9.10
N LEU A 177 8.61 13.91 -10.01
CA LEU A 177 8.36 14.08 -11.46
C LEU A 177 6.87 14.27 -11.79
N THR A 178 5.98 13.59 -11.06
CA THR A 178 4.53 13.75 -11.26
C THR A 178 4.07 15.14 -10.82
N THR A 179 4.60 15.64 -9.71
CA THR A 179 4.25 16.97 -9.17
C THR A 179 4.76 18.10 -10.06
N SER A 180 5.99 18.01 -10.58
CA SER A 180 6.57 19.02 -11.48
C SER A 180 5.83 19.14 -12.83
N ASN A 181 5.21 18.05 -13.29
CA ASN A 181 4.45 18.07 -14.55
C ASN A 181 3.06 18.70 -14.38
N GLN A 182 2.42 18.56 -13.21
CA GLN A 182 1.13 19.19 -12.92
C GLN A 182 1.24 20.71 -12.76
N THR A 183 2.36 21.22 -12.23
CA THR A 183 2.61 22.67 -12.12
C THR A 183 2.84 23.32 -13.49
N ASN A 184 3.33 22.60 -14.49
CA ASN A 184 3.53 23.14 -15.84
C ASN A 184 2.26 23.13 -16.70
N SER A 185 1.28 22.26 -16.43
CA SER A 185 0.01 22.20 -17.17
C SER A 185 -1.08 23.16 -16.67
N SER A 186 -0.96 23.68 -15.44
CA SER A 186 -1.92 24.60 -14.83
C SER A 186 -1.66 26.09 -15.16
N VAL A 187 -0.53 26.42 -15.79
CA VAL A 187 -0.16 27.80 -16.17
C VAL A 187 -0.75 28.21 -17.53
N HIS A 188 -1.32 27.30 -18.33
CA HIS A 188 -1.79 27.62 -19.69
C HIS A 188 -3.29 27.91 -19.83
N CYS A 189 -4.07 28.01 -18.74
CA CYS A 189 -5.48 28.40 -18.80
C CYS A 189 -5.71 29.72 -18.07
N GLY A 190 -5.37 30.84 -18.71
CA GLY A 190 -5.70 32.16 -18.17
C GLY A 190 -4.94 33.31 -18.80
N THR A 191 -5.21 33.64 -20.07
CA THR A 191 -5.36 35.01 -20.60
C THR A 191 -5.45 35.00 -22.13
N SER A 192 -6.67 35.03 -22.66
CA SER A 192 -6.95 35.59 -24.00
C SER A 192 -8.02 36.66 -23.84
N ALA A 193 -7.62 37.83 -23.34
CA ALA A 193 -8.36 39.06 -23.54
C ALA A 193 -7.84 39.69 -24.84
N THR A 194 -8.42 39.30 -25.98
CA THR A 194 -8.18 39.97 -27.26
C THR A 194 -8.92 41.29 -27.28
N LEU A 195 -8.17 42.38 -27.08
CA LEU A 195 -8.58 43.74 -27.43
C LEU A 195 -8.81 43.84 -28.94
N SER A 196 -10.00 44.29 -29.32
CA SER A 196 -10.38 44.67 -30.67
C SER A 196 -9.70 45.98 -31.11
N PRO A 197 -9.20 46.10 -32.36
CA PRO A 197 -8.90 47.40 -32.93
C PRO A 197 -10.11 47.93 -33.72
N SER A 198 -10.72 49.00 -33.22
CA SER A 198 -11.62 49.85 -34.01
C SER A 198 -10.76 50.84 -34.81
N ASN A 199 -10.71 50.63 -36.13
CA ASN A 199 -10.31 51.67 -37.08
C ASN A 199 -11.40 52.76 -37.14
N VAL A 200 -11.00 54.01 -37.37
CA VAL A 200 -11.39 54.86 -38.53
C VAL A 200 -10.99 56.31 -38.26
N ARG A 201 -10.18 56.84 -39.20
CA ARG A 201 -9.92 58.23 -39.62
C ARG A 201 -9.69 59.33 -38.58
#